data_AF-A0A0G8F5B5-F1
#
_entry.id   AF-A0A0G8F5B5-F1
#
_cell.length_a   1.000
_cell.length_b   1.000
_cell.length_c   1.000
_cell.angle_alpha   90.00
_cell.angle_beta   90.00
_cell.angle_gamma   90.00
#
_symmetry.space_group_name_H-M   'P 1'
#
loop_
_entity.id
_entity.type
_entity.pdbx_description
1 polymer ?
#
loop_
_entity_poly.entity_id
_entity_poly.type
_entity_poly.pdbx_seq_one_letter_code
_entity_poly.pdbx_strand_id
1 'polypeptide(L)' 'MTITKEMEKVIKEKLAGKITYEQLITLADEIARRERT' A
#
# COMPACT_ATOMS: atom_id res chain seq x y z
N MET A 1 -14.26 -1.63 6.21
CA MET A 1 -12.95 -1.85 5.56
C MET A 1 -11.94 -1.04 6.34
N THR A 2 -11.12 -1.69 7.18
CA THR A 2 -10.14 -0.99 8.01
C THR A 2 -8.87 -0.84 7.19
N ILE A 3 -8.46 0.40 6.91
CA ILE A 3 -7.16 0.64 6.27
C ILE A 3 -6.10 0.46 7.35
N THR A 4 -5.14 -0.44 7.13
CA THR A 4 -4.06 -0.67 8.09
C THR A 4 -3.01 0.44 8.01
N LYS A 5 -2.23 0.60 9.08
CA LYS A 5 -1.21 1.65 9.16
C LYS A 5 -0.15 1.53 8.05
N GLU A 6 0.12 0.31 7.57
CA GLU A 6 0.99 0.10 6.41
C GLU A 6 0.33 0.61 5.13
N MET A 7 -0.94 0.26 4.88
CA MET A 7 -1.67 0.74 3.70
C MET A 7 -1.81 2.27 3.69
N GLU A 8 -2.00 2.92 4.84
CA GLU A 8 -1.99 4.39 4.93
C GLU A 8 -0.66 5.01 4.51
N LYS A 9 0.47 4.39 4.83
CA LYS A 9 1.80 4.87 4.42
C LYS A 9 1.96 4.79 2.91
N VAL A 10 1.61 3.65 2.30
CA VAL A 10 1.73 3.46 0.85
C VAL A 10 0.84 4.44 0.10
N ILE A 11 -0.38 4.69 0.57
CA ILE A 11 -1.28 5.70 -0.02
C ILE A 11 -0.66 7.10 0.07
N LYS A 12 -0.08 7.48 1.23
CA LYS A 12 0.61 8.77 1.39
C LYS A 12 1.81 8.91 0.45
N GLU A 13 2.59 7.85 0.25
CA GLU A 13 3.71 7.87 -0.70
C GLU A 13 3.24 8.04 -2.15
N LYS A 14 2.10 7.43 -2.50
CA LYS A 14 1.50 7.65 -3.82
C LYS A 14 1.03 9.09 -4.00
N LEU A 15 0.34 9.64 -3.00
CA LEU A 15 -0.13 11.03 -3.02
C LEU A 15 1.03 12.04 -3.05
N ALA A 16 2.14 11.71 -2.42
CA ALA A 16 3.38 12.49 -2.47
C ALA A 16 4.13 12.33 -3.81
N GLY A 17 3.64 11.52 -4.75
CA GLY A 17 4.29 11.27 -6.04
C GLY A 17 5.59 10.46 -5.94
N LYS A 18 5.88 9.84 -4.79
CA LYS A 18 7.12 9.09 -4.55
C LYS A 18 7.11 7.71 -5.20
N ILE A 19 5.92 7.17 -5.45
CA ILE A 19 5.74 5.85 -6.07
C ILE A 19 4.80 5.90 -7.28
N THR A 20 5.03 5.02 -8.23
CA THR A 20 4.16 4.84 -9.41
C THR A 20 2.89 4.08 -9.05
N TYR A 21 1.93 4.03 -9.98
CA TYR A 21 0.70 3.25 -9.77
C TYR A 21 0.99 1.75 -9.72
N GLU A 22 1.96 1.27 -10.50
CA GLU A 22 2.41 -0.13 -10.48
C GLU A 22 3.04 -0.50 -9.13
N GLN A 23 3.91 0.37 -8.59
CA GLN A 23 4.50 0.17 -7.25
C GLN A 23 3.43 0.16 -6.15
N LEU A 24 2.41 1.02 -6.24
CA LEU A 24 1.27 0.99 -5.32
C LEU A 24 0.57 -0.38 -5.34
N ILE A 25 0.31 -0.95 -6.52
CA ILE A 25 -0.35 -2.26 -6.66
C ILE A 25 0.50 -3.36 -6.03
N THR A 26 1.80 -3.39 -6.32
CA THR A 26 2.71 -4.41 -5.77
C THR A 26 2.78 -4.33 -4.25
N LEU A 27 2.91 -3.12 -3.69
CA LEU A 27 2.95 -2.91 -2.25
C LEU A 27 1.62 -3.27 -1.58
N ALA A 28 0.49 -2.92 -2.21
CA ALA A 28 -0.82 -3.28 -1.70
C ALA A 28 -1.05 -4.81 -1.68
N ASP A 29 -0.61 -5.52 -2.73
CA ASP A 29 -0.71 -6.99 -2.81
C ASP A 29 0.20 -7.68 -1.78
N GLU A 30 1.40 -7.13 -1.54
CA GLU A 30 2.28 -7.64 -0.50
C GLU A 30 1.70 -7.46 0.92
N ILE A 31 1.15 -6.29 1.22
CA ILE A 31 0.46 -6.03 2.50
C ILE A 31 -0.72 -6.97 2.66
N ALA A 32 -1.55 -7.12 1.63
CA ALA A 32 -2.71 -8.00 1.66
C ALA A 32 -2.33 -9.47 1.89
N ARG A 33 -1.21 -9.95 1.33
CA ARG A 33 -0.69 -11.30 1.60
C ARG A 33 -0.22 -11.47 3.04
N ARG A 34 0.48 -10.49 3.60
CA ARG A 34 0.95 -10.52 5.00
C ARG A 34 -0.21 -10.55 5.99
N GLU A 35 -1.25 -9.77 5.77
CA GLU A 35 -2.42 -9.73 6.65
C GLU A 35 -3.30 -10.99 6.57
N ARG A 36 -3.15 -11.78 5.49
CA ARG A 36 -3.86 -13.04 5.30
C ARG A 36 -3.17 -14.23 5.97
N THR A 37 -1.93 -14.06 6.45
CA THR A 37 -1.13 -15.10 7.11
C THR A 37 -1.16 -14.89 8.61
#